data_AF-A0A450YKF2-F1
#
_entry.id   AF-A0A450YKF2-F1
#
_cell.length_a   1.000
_cell.length_b   1.000
_cell.length_c   1.000
_cell.angle_alpha   90.00
_cell.angle_beta   90.00
_cell.angle_gamma   90.00
#
_symmetry.space_group_name_H-M   'P 1'
#
loop_
_entity.id
_entity.type
_entity.pdbx_description
1 polymer ?
#
loop_
_entity_poly.entity_id
_entity_poly.type
_entity_poly.pdbx_seq_one_letter_code
_entity_poly.pdbx_strand_id
1 'polypeptide(L)'
;MDFDPIYYRDRLKIINPGGDVGVSTLWSRVEGAYKMFRESGVDTDPMRSRIGVIANLYGNGLPHMLRNLLWNPQIRHILVLGQDLSGSRQELINFFRFGIEPTVFQDIPAFRIIKTNRIIDGKVTPEDFGGRIHVTSLGILGDHSTREGILAFFDNLPSKKKTTEQRMNVPVPKVEVTRFPAEPRAQTILRDTPIEAWKELIFRLVRFGHPNTLRKGKRYELQNVKVVVERPERESEEALREVGFSLEGFEQYQKRILDPDKPVDLSYSYGNRLRGYFRHEGEFVDSLMISARRLEEDRQSRHAYIALWDNGRDLSEGHECPCLVSLFFRCFEEKLTLTATFRTHNATRAWLENLYGLMAIQAFVSKRIAIPSGPITVFSHSISVSEDSLDIAKAVADAKRTDNIIDPKTGKHEPRYDHNGDFTVTVDQDAGEILVHHTYRGVTLTEYRGRSAMELETMIARDRAVSEIAHALYLGREIARKEAILKAKG
;
A
#
# COMPACT_ATOMS: atom_id res chain seq x y z
N MET A 1 26.43 28.74 -25.74
CA MET A 1 25.56 28.45 -24.59
C MET A 1 26.16 27.24 -23.93
N ASP A 2 26.37 27.32 -22.62
CA ASP A 2 27.07 26.30 -21.87
C ASP A 2 26.09 25.37 -21.16
N PHE A 3 26.50 24.13 -20.97
CA PHE A 3 25.69 23.12 -20.32
C PHE A 3 25.52 23.45 -18.85
N ASP A 4 24.27 23.48 -18.41
CA ASP A 4 23.88 23.74 -17.04
C ASP A 4 22.83 22.71 -16.62
N PRO A 5 23.11 21.85 -15.63
CA PRO A 5 22.15 20.84 -15.20
C PRO A 5 21.16 21.40 -14.17
N ILE A 6 19.86 21.31 -14.50
CA ILE A 6 18.76 21.62 -13.59
C ILE A 6 18.37 20.42 -12.72
N TYR A 7 18.66 19.19 -13.18
CA TYR A 7 18.44 17.96 -12.40
C TYR A 7 19.70 17.09 -12.37
N TYR A 8 19.94 16.48 -11.21
CA TYR A 8 21.00 15.49 -10.97
C TYR A 8 22.42 15.94 -11.30
N ARG A 9 22.78 17.20 -11.02
CA ARG A 9 24.14 17.76 -11.24
C ARG A 9 25.25 16.79 -10.83
N ASP A 10 25.16 16.21 -9.64
CA ASP A 10 26.19 15.33 -9.06
C ASP A 10 26.32 13.96 -9.76
N ARG A 11 25.37 13.61 -10.64
CA ARG A 11 25.36 12.36 -11.42
C ARG A 11 25.74 12.55 -12.88
N LEU A 12 26.06 13.78 -13.29
CA LEU A 12 26.38 14.14 -14.67
C LEU A 12 27.87 14.43 -14.79
N LYS A 13 28.57 13.71 -15.68
CA LYS A 13 29.96 14.01 -16.02
C LYS A 13 29.98 15.00 -17.17
N ILE A 14 30.17 16.29 -16.85
CA ILE A 14 30.29 17.36 -17.84
C ILE A 14 31.71 17.30 -18.44
N ILE A 15 31.82 17.26 -19.77
CA ILE A 15 33.11 17.21 -20.47
C ILE A 15 33.44 18.60 -21.02
N ASN A 16 32.71 19.04 -22.06
CA ASN A 16 32.77 20.40 -22.57
C ASN A 16 31.39 21.05 -22.40
N PRO A 17 31.18 22.05 -21.53
CA PRO A 17 29.87 22.69 -21.40
C PRO A 17 29.30 23.21 -22.72
N GLY A 18 30.16 23.63 -23.66
CA GLY A 18 29.73 24.07 -24.98
C GLY A 18 29.37 22.93 -25.94
N GLY A 19 29.68 21.67 -25.64
CA GLY A 19 29.45 20.51 -26.51
C GLY A 19 27.97 20.30 -26.87
N ASP A 20 27.71 19.69 -28.03
CA ASP A 20 26.37 19.46 -28.58
C ASP A 20 25.95 17.97 -28.60
N VAL A 21 26.80 17.09 -28.07
CA VAL A 21 26.53 15.66 -27.91
C VAL A 21 26.30 15.32 -26.43
N GLY A 22 25.14 14.74 -26.12
CA GLY A 22 24.90 14.05 -24.86
C GLY A 22 25.14 12.55 -24.99
N VAL A 23 25.77 11.92 -24.02
CA VAL A 23 25.98 10.46 -23.99
C VAL A 23 25.16 9.84 -22.86
N SER A 24 24.31 8.87 -23.22
CA SER A 24 23.58 8.02 -22.31
C SER A 24 24.23 6.63 -22.25
N THR A 25 24.71 6.27 -21.07
CA THR A 25 25.43 5.00 -20.82
C THR A 25 24.54 3.88 -20.29
N LEU A 26 23.22 4.13 -20.20
CA LEU A 26 22.24 3.21 -19.65
C LEU A 26 22.67 2.71 -18.25
N TRP A 27 22.83 1.40 -18.03
CA TRP A 27 23.33 0.81 -16.77
C TRP A 27 24.85 0.69 -16.68
N SER A 28 25.59 0.96 -17.76
CA SER A 28 27.05 0.89 -17.76
C SER A 28 27.66 2.04 -16.98
N ARG A 29 28.80 1.81 -16.32
CA ARG A 29 29.48 2.88 -15.55
C ARG A 29 29.94 4.01 -16.48
N VAL A 30 29.65 5.26 -16.09
CA VAL A 30 30.06 6.47 -16.82
C VAL A 30 31.57 6.52 -17.05
N GLU A 31 32.39 6.16 -16.05
CA GLU A 31 33.85 6.12 -16.19
C GLU A 31 34.32 5.08 -17.21
N GLY A 32 33.59 3.97 -17.36
CA GLY A 32 33.89 2.96 -18.37
C GLY A 32 33.67 3.49 -19.79
N ALA A 33 32.56 4.19 -20.02
CA ALA A 33 32.28 4.85 -21.29
C ALA A 33 33.27 6.00 -21.57
N TYR A 34 33.60 6.80 -20.56
CA TYR A 34 34.58 7.88 -20.70
C TYR A 34 35.98 7.35 -21.07
N LYS A 35 36.43 6.28 -20.42
CA LYS A 35 37.68 5.59 -20.77
C LYS A 35 37.66 5.09 -22.21
N MET A 36 36.57 4.47 -22.64
CA MET A 36 36.40 4.01 -24.01
C MET A 36 36.54 5.11 -25.05
N PHE A 37 35.91 6.27 -24.83
CA PHE A 37 36.02 7.39 -25.77
C PHE A 37 37.48 7.83 -25.94
N ARG A 38 38.27 7.89 -24.85
CA ARG A 38 39.69 8.22 -24.93
C ARG A 38 40.50 7.17 -25.68
N GLU A 39 40.26 5.89 -25.41
CA GLU A 39 40.96 4.78 -26.07
C GLU A 39 40.61 4.67 -27.55
N SER A 40 39.38 5.02 -27.93
CA SER A 40 38.94 5.10 -29.32
C SER A 40 39.36 6.39 -30.03
N GLY A 41 40.14 7.28 -29.41
CA GLY A 41 40.63 8.50 -30.07
C GLY A 41 39.58 9.62 -30.23
N VAL A 42 38.45 9.54 -29.53
CA VAL A 42 37.44 10.62 -29.51
C VAL A 42 37.96 11.80 -28.70
N ASP A 43 37.83 13.02 -29.23
CA ASP A 43 38.21 14.24 -28.52
C ASP A 43 37.37 14.41 -27.25
N THR A 44 38.05 14.44 -26.11
CA THR A 44 37.48 14.64 -24.77
C THR A 44 38.06 15.88 -24.07
N ASP A 45 38.71 16.77 -24.83
CA ASP A 45 39.22 18.04 -24.34
C ASP A 45 38.07 18.94 -23.83
N PRO A 46 38.17 19.51 -22.61
CA PRO A 46 37.09 20.30 -22.01
C PRO A 46 36.67 21.55 -22.79
N MET A 47 37.49 22.04 -23.73
CA MET A 47 37.19 23.22 -24.53
C MET A 47 36.76 22.88 -25.96
N ARG A 48 37.24 21.76 -26.51
CA ARG A 48 37.05 21.40 -27.93
C ARG A 48 36.07 20.25 -28.15
N SER A 49 35.95 19.34 -27.19
CA SER A 49 35.14 18.14 -27.34
C SER A 49 33.71 18.46 -27.77
N ARG A 50 33.17 17.63 -28.69
CA ARG A 50 31.75 17.68 -29.04
C ARG A 50 30.88 17.12 -27.91
N ILE A 51 31.44 16.34 -26.99
CA ILE A 51 30.73 15.75 -25.86
C ILE A 51 30.46 16.85 -24.83
N GLY A 52 29.18 17.15 -24.64
CA GLY A 52 28.68 18.03 -23.60
C GLY A 52 28.71 17.37 -22.23
N VAL A 53 28.07 16.21 -22.16
CA VAL A 53 27.79 15.51 -20.91
C VAL A 53 27.69 14.00 -21.13
N ILE A 54 28.15 13.22 -20.15
CA ILE A 54 28.00 11.76 -20.08
C ILE A 54 27.23 11.42 -18.80
N ALA A 55 26.21 10.57 -18.93
CA ALA A 55 25.36 10.20 -17.81
C ALA A 55 24.80 8.79 -17.95
N ASN A 56 24.31 8.24 -16.85
CA ASN A 56 23.47 7.05 -16.87
C ASN A 56 22.02 7.40 -17.20
N LEU A 57 21.32 6.47 -17.85
CA LEU A 57 19.86 6.52 -18.02
C LEU A 57 19.28 5.16 -17.64
N TYR A 58 18.89 5.02 -16.39
CA TYR A 58 18.17 3.86 -15.88
C TYR A 58 17.04 4.31 -14.95
N GLY A 59 16.04 3.44 -14.76
CA GLY A 59 14.89 3.70 -13.89
C GLY A 59 14.11 4.96 -14.29
N ASN A 60 13.89 5.87 -13.34
CA ASN A 60 13.04 7.06 -13.51
C ASN A 60 13.77 8.32 -14.01
N GLY A 61 14.95 8.17 -14.60
CA GLY A 61 15.77 9.31 -15.08
C GLY A 61 15.22 10.06 -16.31
N LEU A 62 14.44 9.39 -17.17
CA LEU A 62 14.02 9.94 -18.48
C LEU A 62 13.27 11.30 -18.39
N PRO A 63 12.24 11.49 -17.56
CA PRO A 63 11.56 12.80 -17.44
C PRO A 63 12.48 13.97 -17.05
N HIS A 64 13.53 13.68 -16.26
CA HIS A 64 14.51 14.67 -15.84
C HIS A 64 15.53 14.95 -16.94
N MET A 65 15.96 13.92 -17.68
CA MET A 65 16.80 14.06 -18.85
C MET A 65 16.14 14.95 -19.91
N LEU A 66 14.86 14.71 -20.24
CA LEU A 66 14.13 15.52 -21.21
C LEU A 66 14.11 17.01 -20.83
N ARG A 67 13.91 17.32 -19.55
CA ARG A 67 13.93 18.69 -19.03
C ARG A 67 15.35 19.30 -19.05
N ASN A 68 16.38 18.52 -18.72
CA ASN A 68 17.76 18.94 -18.91
C ASN A 68 18.06 19.26 -20.40
N LEU A 69 17.51 18.51 -21.35
CA LEU A 69 17.69 18.77 -22.79
C LEU A 69 16.95 20.02 -23.28
N LEU A 70 15.75 20.29 -22.75
CA LEU A 70 15.02 21.55 -23.01
C LEU A 70 15.76 22.76 -22.42
N TRP A 71 16.36 22.60 -21.24
CA TRP A 71 17.17 23.63 -20.62
C TRP A 71 18.51 23.84 -21.34
N ASN A 72 19.03 22.83 -22.04
CA ASN A 72 20.32 22.86 -22.73
C ASN A 72 20.15 22.68 -24.25
N PRO A 73 19.65 23.70 -24.96
CA PRO A 73 19.32 23.58 -26.39
C PRO A 73 20.53 23.40 -27.31
N GLN A 74 21.75 23.59 -26.82
CA GLN A 74 22.96 23.25 -27.56
C GLN A 74 23.12 21.74 -27.76
N ILE A 75 22.56 20.90 -26.88
CA ILE A 75 22.60 19.45 -27.08
C ILE A 75 21.60 19.07 -28.16
N ARG A 76 22.11 18.53 -29.27
CA ARG A 76 21.34 18.14 -30.46
C ARG A 76 21.49 16.68 -30.83
N HIS A 77 22.57 16.05 -30.38
CA HIS A 77 22.86 14.66 -30.67
C HIS A 77 22.92 13.86 -29.38
N ILE A 78 22.27 12.71 -29.34
CA ILE A 78 22.29 11.81 -28.18
C ILE A 78 22.83 10.46 -28.62
N LEU A 79 23.99 10.11 -28.09
CA LEU A 79 24.58 8.79 -28.28
C LEU A 79 24.16 7.88 -27.11
N VAL A 80 23.45 6.80 -27.40
CA VAL A 80 22.95 5.83 -26.42
C VAL A 80 23.71 4.53 -26.57
N LEU A 81 24.40 4.07 -25.52
CA LEU A 81 25.21 2.86 -25.54
C LEU A 81 25.30 2.22 -24.16
N GLY A 82 25.75 0.97 -24.08
CA GLY A 82 25.90 0.23 -22.83
C GLY A 82 24.77 -0.76 -22.55
N GLN A 83 24.77 -1.29 -21.32
CA GLN A 83 23.83 -2.34 -20.89
C GLN A 83 22.44 -1.78 -20.66
N ASP A 84 21.42 -2.35 -21.30
CA ASP A 84 20.02 -1.97 -21.10
C ASP A 84 19.26 -3.03 -20.29
N LEU A 85 19.18 -2.83 -18.98
CA LEU A 85 18.48 -3.76 -18.08
C LEU A 85 17.04 -3.32 -17.77
N SER A 86 16.62 -2.14 -18.24
CA SER A 86 15.30 -1.55 -17.93
C SER A 86 14.50 -1.14 -19.16
N GLY A 87 15.01 -1.38 -20.37
CA GLY A 87 14.37 -0.95 -21.63
C GLY A 87 14.52 0.56 -21.90
N SER A 88 15.38 1.26 -21.18
CA SER A 88 15.47 2.72 -21.23
C SER A 88 16.02 3.26 -22.54
N ARG A 89 16.75 2.43 -23.29
CA ARG A 89 17.13 2.75 -24.68
C ARG A 89 15.87 2.92 -25.53
N GLN A 90 14.97 1.94 -25.48
CA GLN A 90 13.77 1.93 -26.32
C GLN A 90 12.80 3.04 -25.91
N GLU A 91 12.67 3.34 -24.61
CA GLU A 91 11.88 4.46 -24.10
C GLU A 91 12.34 5.80 -24.71
N LEU A 92 13.64 6.09 -24.67
CA LEU A 92 14.19 7.33 -25.22
C LEU A 92 14.02 7.41 -26.74
N ILE A 93 14.32 6.33 -27.47
CA ILE A 93 14.16 6.28 -28.93
C ILE A 93 12.69 6.47 -29.32
N ASN A 94 11.78 5.75 -28.66
CA ASN A 94 10.36 5.81 -28.99
C ASN A 94 9.73 7.15 -28.63
N PHE A 95 10.19 7.81 -27.56
CA PHE A 95 9.76 9.17 -27.24
C PHE A 95 9.98 10.09 -28.45
N PHE A 96 11.19 10.16 -28.99
CA PHE A 96 11.47 11.03 -30.13
C PHE A 96 10.91 10.52 -31.46
N ARG A 97 10.79 9.20 -31.65
CA ARG A 97 10.36 8.60 -32.93
C ARG A 97 8.86 8.50 -33.11
N PHE A 98 8.14 8.15 -32.04
CA PHE A 98 6.71 7.86 -32.09
C PHE A 98 5.89 8.80 -31.21
N GLY A 99 6.51 9.44 -30.21
CA GLY A 99 5.84 10.34 -29.29
C GLY A 99 5.12 9.64 -28.16
N ILE A 100 4.08 10.30 -27.66
CA ILE A 100 3.32 9.89 -26.49
C ILE A 100 1.83 9.83 -26.81
N GLU A 101 1.11 8.98 -26.10
CA GLU A 101 -0.34 8.82 -26.21
C GLU A 101 -1.01 8.96 -24.83
N PRO A 102 -2.24 9.49 -24.76
CA PRO A 102 -2.98 9.56 -23.50
C PRO A 102 -3.19 8.18 -22.88
N THR A 103 -3.08 8.10 -21.55
CA THR A 103 -3.36 6.91 -20.75
C THR A 103 -3.88 7.30 -19.37
N VAL A 104 -4.15 6.32 -18.51
CA VAL A 104 -4.55 6.53 -17.12
C VAL A 104 -3.58 5.82 -16.20
N PHE A 105 -3.03 6.55 -15.22
CA PHE A 105 -2.20 6.00 -14.16
C PHE A 105 -2.89 6.24 -12.82
N GLN A 106 -3.30 5.16 -12.13
CA GLN A 106 -3.98 5.24 -10.83
C GLN A 106 -5.16 6.24 -10.80
N ASP A 107 -5.99 6.18 -11.84
CA ASP A 107 -7.16 7.05 -12.07
C ASP A 107 -6.85 8.53 -12.33
N ILE A 108 -5.58 8.85 -12.60
CA ILE A 108 -5.14 10.18 -13.00
C ILE A 108 -4.78 10.15 -14.48
N PRO A 109 -5.20 11.15 -15.29
CA PRO A 109 -4.72 11.31 -16.66
C PRO A 109 -3.20 11.34 -16.72
N ALA A 110 -2.62 10.50 -17.57
CA ALA A 110 -1.19 10.40 -17.78
C ALA A 110 -0.88 10.18 -19.26
N PHE A 111 0.41 10.07 -19.61
CA PHE A 111 0.83 9.80 -20.98
C PHE A 111 1.76 8.60 -21.03
N ARG A 112 1.64 7.77 -22.06
CA ARG A 112 2.50 6.62 -22.31
C ARG A 112 3.38 6.89 -23.51
N ILE A 113 4.66 6.54 -23.43
CA ILE A 113 5.53 6.54 -24.61
C ILE A 113 5.10 5.40 -25.53
N ILE A 114 4.76 5.74 -26.77
CA ILE A 114 4.19 4.81 -27.74
C ILE A 114 5.13 3.60 -27.94
N LYS A 115 4.55 2.39 -27.96
CA LYS A 115 5.25 1.08 -28.02
C LYS A 115 6.11 0.74 -26.79
N THR A 116 5.83 1.32 -25.63
CA THR A 116 6.45 0.95 -24.35
C THR A 116 5.41 0.97 -23.23
N ASN A 117 5.75 0.44 -22.05
CA ASN A 117 4.93 0.58 -20.84
C ASN A 117 5.32 1.83 -20.01
N ARG A 118 6.15 2.73 -20.56
CA ARG A 118 6.66 3.88 -19.83
C ARG A 118 5.62 4.98 -19.76
N ILE A 119 5.19 5.27 -18.54
CA ILE A 119 4.28 6.38 -18.23
C ILE A 119 5.09 7.61 -17.84
N ILE A 120 4.70 8.77 -18.37
CA ILE A 120 5.27 10.09 -18.06
C ILE A 120 4.14 11.11 -17.84
N ASP A 121 4.50 12.29 -17.36
CA ASP A 121 3.57 13.37 -17.04
C ASP A 121 2.98 14.10 -18.26
N GLY A 122 3.61 13.97 -19.44
CA GLY A 122 3.19 14.61 -20.68
C GLY A 122 3.33 16.13 -20.73
N LYS A 123 4.01 16.76 -19.75
CA LYS A 123 4.35 18.20 -19.82
C LYS A 123 5.53 18.49 -20.75
N VAL A 124 6.27 17.44 -21.13
CA VAL A 124 7.32 17.51 -22.15
C VAL A 124 6.97 16.52 -23.25
N THR A 125 6.85 17.01 -24.47
CA THR A 125 6.54 16.24 -25.67
C THR A 125 7.67 16.35 -26.70
N PRO A 126 7.72 15.48 -27.73
CA PRO A 126 8.74 15.59 -28.78
C PRO A 126 8.70 16.91 -29.54
N GLU A 127 7.52 17.52 -29.67
CA GLU A 127 7.31 18.80 -30.35
C GLU A 127 8.05 19.96 -29.67
N ASP A 128 8.22 19.91 -28.34
CA ASP A 128 8.99 20.90 -27.57
C ASP A 128 10.46 20.98 -28.03
N PHE A 129 10.97 19.93 -28.68
CA PHE A 129 12.32 19.89 -29.22
C PHE A 129 12.40 20.33 -30.68
N GLY A 130 11.29 20.61 -31.36
CA GLY A 130 11.27 21.08 -32.76
C GLY A 130 12.04 20.16 -33.73
N GLY A 131 12.09 18.85 -33.45
CA GLY A 131 12.85 17.88 -34.25
C GLY A 131 14.38 18.01 -34.19
N ARG A 132 14.94 18.82 -33.27
CA ARG A 132 16.39 19.11 -33.21
C ARG A 132 17.25 18.00 -32.61
N ILE A 133 16.62 17.03 -31.95
CA ILE A 133 17.31 15.94 -31.25
C ILE A 133 17.44 14.73 -32.17
N HIS A 134 18.68 14.27 -32.36
CA HIS A 134 19.01 13.07 -33.12
C HIS A 134 19.56 12.01 -32.18
N VAL A 135 18.89 10.86 -32.09
CA VAL A 135 19.29 9.76 -31.23
C VAL A 135 20.00 8.68 -32.05
N THR A 136 21.23 8.37 -31.70
CA THR A 136 22.00 7.24 -32.27
C THR A 136 22.17 6.20 -31.18
N SER A 137 21.80 4.95 -31.47
CA SER A 137 21.93 3.84 -30.53
C SER A 137 23.03 2.89 -30.98
N LEU A 138 23.92 2.55 -30.06
CA LEU A 138 24.95 1.52 -30.22
C LEU A 138 24.78 0.40 -29.17
N GLY A 139 25.58 -0.65 -29.33
CA GLY A 139 25.57 -1.84 -28.49
C GLY A 139 26.21 -1.63 -27.11
N ILE A 140 26.70 -2.71 -26.53
CA ILE A 140 27.40 -2.65 -25.24
C ILE A 140 28.84 -2.18 -25.43
N LEU A 141 29.41 -1.58 -24.38
CA LEU A 141 30.75 -1.00 -24.41
C LEU A 141 31.83 -2.02 -24.87
N GLY A 142 31.74 -3.28 -24.45
CA GLY A 142 32.78 -4.28 -24.75
C GLY A 142 32.90 -4.67 -26.23
N ASP A 143 31.89 -4.39 -27.06
CA ASP A 143 31.82 -4.93 -28.42
C ASP A 143 32.68 -4.14 -29.41
N HIS A 144 33.32 -4.87 -30.33
CA HIS A 144 34.10 -4.29 -31.42
C HIS A 144 33.24 -3.36 -32.30
N SER A 145 32.04 -3.81 -32.66
CA SER A 145 31.10 -3.04 -33.48
C SER A 145 30.64 -1.75 -32.81
N THR A 146 30.54 -1.72 -31.47
CA THR A 146 30.25 -0.49 -30.73
C THR A 146 31.40 0.50 -30.86
N ARG A 147 32.66 0.05 -30.79
CA ARG A 147 33.82 0.94 -30.94
C ARG A 147 33.90 1.56 -32.33
N GLU A 148 33.70 0.75 -33.37
CA GLU A 148 33.62 1.24 -34.75
C GLU A 148 32.44 2.21 -34.93
N GLY A 149 31.29 1.89 -34.34
CA GLY A 149 30.11 2.75 -34.35
C GLY A 149 30.31 4.09 -33.65
N ILE A 150 31.11 4.14 -32.57
CA ILE A 150 31.47 5.38 -31.89
C ILE A 150 32.29 6.28 -32.82
N LEU A 151 33.33 5.74 -33.46
CA LEU A 151 34.17 6.48 -34.41
C LEU A 151 33.32 7.00 -35.57
N ALA A 152 32.56 6.11 -36.21
CA ALA A 152 31.68 6.46 -37.30
C ALA A 152 30.64 7.51 -36.89
N PHE A 153 30.11 7.48 -35.66
CA PHE A 153 29.21 8.51 -35.17
C PHE A 153 29.87 9.88 -35.14
N PHE A 154 31.07 10.01 -34.55
CA PHE A 154 31.76 11.30 -34.43
C PHE A 154 32.30 11.82 -35.78
N ASP A 155 32.82 10.93 -36.64
CA ASP A 155 33.31 11.30 -37.98
C ASP A 155 32.19 11.83 -38.88
N ASN A 156 30.97 11.34 -38.70
CA ASN A 156 29.80 11.74 -39.48
C ASN A 156 28.95 12.81 -38.79
N LEU A 157 29.39 13.38 -37.66
CA LEU A 157 28.64 14.46 -37.01
C LEU A 157 28.64 15.72 -37.91
N PRO A 158 27.47 16.35 -38.12
CA PRO A 158 27.44 17.63 -38.81
C PRO A 158 28.21 18.68 -38.03
N SER A 159 28.67 19.72 -38.74
CA SER A 159 29.30 20.88 -38.12
C SER A 159 28.42 21.46 -37.03
N LYS A 160 29.02 21.72 -35.86
CA LYS A 160 28.33 22.25 -34.69
C LYS A 160 27.61 23.54 -35.04
N LYS A 161 26.29 23.56 -34.87
CA LYS A 161 25.46 24.75 -35.10
C LYS A 161 25.46 25.63 -33.85
N LYS A 162 25.57 26.95 -34.04
CA LYS A 162 25.39 27.91 -32.95
C LYS A 162 23.90 27.91 -32.56
N THR A 163 23.59 27.67 -31.29
CA THR A 163 22.20 27.66 -30.83
C THR A 163 21.71 29.10 -30.64
N THR A 164 20.55 29.42 -31.23
CA THR A 164 19.79 30.66 -31.02
C THR A 164 18.55 30.44 -30.17
N GLU A 165 18.29 29.19 -29.80
CA GLU A 165 17.15 28.78 -28.96
C GLU A 165 17.35 29.22 -27.51
N GLN A 166 16.25 29.59 -26.86
CA GLN A 166 16.23 29.93 -25.44
C GLN A 166 16.09 28.68 -24.58
N ARG A 167 16.60 28.73 -23.35
CA ARG A 167 16.42 27.64 -22.38
C ARG A 167 14.95 27.56 -21.98
N MET A 168 14.37 26.36 -21.99
CA MET A 168 12.99 26.13 -21.56
C MET A 168 12.97 25.36 -20.23
N ASN A 169 12.36 25.95 -19.20
CA ASN A 169 12.22 25.32 -17.88
C ASN A 169 10.80 24.74 -17.71
N VAL A 170 10.70 23.41 -17.78
CA VAL A 170 9.46 22.70 -17.48
C VAL A 170 9.67 21.91 -16.17
N PRO A 171 9.02 22.27 -15.06
CA PRO A 171 9.22 21.57 -13.79
C PRO A 171 8.68 20.13 -13.84
N VAL A 172 9.22 19.24 -13.00
CA VAL A 172 8.61 17.93 -12.74
C VAL A 172 7.38 18.16 -11.86
N PRO A 173 6.17 17.73 -12.27
CA PRO A 173 4.99 17.92 -11.44
C PRO A 173 5.09 17.12 -10.14
N LYS A 174 4.59 17.67 -9.05
CA LYS A 174 4.33 16.90 -7.84
C LYS A 174 3.16 15.96 -8.13
N VAL A 175 3.38 14.65 -7.98
CA VAL A 175 2.32 13.67 -8.17
C VAL A 175 1.36 13.77 -6.99
N GLU A 176 0.13 14.23 -7.22
CA GLU A 176 -0.95 14.09 -6.25
C GLU A 176 -1.45 12.65 -6.28
N VAL A 177 -1.01 11.85 -5.32
CA VAL A 177 -1.38 10.43 -5.24
C VAL A 177 -2.82 10.35 -4.70
N THR A 178 -3.75 9.83 -5.51
CA THR A 178 -5.15 9.62 -5.12
C THR A 178 -5.31 8.42 -4.19
N ARG A 179 -4.47 7.39 -4.35
CA ARG A 179 -4.34 6.23 -3.44
C ARG A 179 -2.96 5.58 -3.56
N PHE A 180 -2.56 4.86 -2.52
CA PHE A 180 -1.39 3.99 -2.57
C PHE A 180 -1.78 2.61 -3.13
N PRO A 181 -0.84 1.91 -3.80
CA PRO A 181 -1.09 0.56 -4.28
C PRO A 181 -1.25 -0.41 -3.11
N ALA A 182 -2.27 -1.25 -3.18
CA ALA A 182 -2.51 -2.40 -2.30
C ALA A 182 -3.45 -3.37 -3.01
N GLU A 183 -3.52 -4.63 -2.57
CA GLU A 183 -4.59 -5.54 -2.98
C GLU A 183 -5.87 -5.16 -2.21
N PRO A 184 -6.89 -4.56 -2.87
CA PRO A 184 -8.08 -4.04 -2.18
C PRO A 184 -8.98 -5.12 -1.58
N ARG A 185 -8.80 -6.39 -1.97
CA ARG A 185 -9.62 -7.53 -1.53
C ARG A 185 -9.02 -8.33 -0.38
N ALA A 186 -7.80 -8.02 0.06
CA ALA A 186 -7.04 -8.83 1.01
C ALA A 186 -6.64 -8.04 2.26
N GLN A 187 -7.60 -7.39 2.90
CA GLN A 187 -7.37 -6.52 4.06
C GLN A 187 -7.79 -7.22 5.35
N THR A 188 -6.81 -7.49 6.22
CA THR A 188 -7.05 -7.99 7.59
C THR A 188 -6.58 -6.97 8.61
N ILE A 189 -7.46 -6.61 9.54
CA ILE A 189 -7.22 -5.71 10.67
C ILE A 189 -7.46 -6.50 11.95
N LEU A 190 -6.51 -6.43 12.87
CA LEU A 190 -6.61 -6.94 14.23
C LEU A 190 -6.32 -5.79 15.18
N ARG A 191 -7.27 -5.41 16.02
CA ARG A 191 -7.11 -4.32 16.98
C ARG A 191 -7.78 -4.67 18.29
N ASP A 192 -7.29 -4.05 19.34
CA ASP A 192 -7.76 -4.32 20.69
C ASP A 192 -9.17 -3.78 20.91
N THR A 193 -9.39 -2.49 20.65
CA THR A 193 -10.63 -1.79 21.02
C THR A 193 -11.46 -1.39 19.79
N PRO A 194 -12.78 -1.14 19.95
CA PRO A 194 -13.65 -0.66 18.87
C PRO A 194 -13.13 0.58 18.13
N ILE A 195 -12.67 1.62 18.85
CA ILE A 195 -12.19 2.85 18.22
C ILE A 195 -10.88 2.61 17.47
N GLU A 196 -9.95 1.82 18.02
CA GLU A 196 -8.71 1.48 17.31
C GLU A 196 -8.98 0.74 16.00
N ALA A 197 -9.87 -0.25 16.04
CA ALA A 197 -10.30 -1.01 14.86
C ALA A 197 -10.91 -0.11 13.79
N TRP A 198 -11.79 0.80 14.21
CA TRP A 198 -12.44 1.75 13.31
C TRP A 198 -11.44 2.76 12.71
N LYS A 199 -10.55 3.35 13.52
CA LYS A 199 -9.52 4.29 13.04
C LYS A 199 -8.58 3.61 12.04
N GLU A 200 -8.17 2.37 12.30
CA GLU A 200 -7.37 1.58 11.37
C GLU A 200 -8.11 1.31 10.05
N LEU A 201 -9.39 0.93 10.13
CA LEU A 201 -10.23 0.71 8.95
C LEU A 201 -10.36 1.97 8.09
N ILE A 202 -10.62 3.12 8.71
CA ILE A 202 -10.68 4.41 8.02
C ILE A 202 -9.34 4.77 7.38
N PHE A 203 -8.23 4.60 8.11
CA PHE A 203 -6.90 4.83 7.57
C PHE A 203 -6.64 4.00 6.30
N ARG A 204 -6.98 2.70 6.31
CA ARG A 204 -6.80 1.83 5.14
C ARG A 204 -7.71 2.23 3.97
N LEU A 205 -8.94 2.64 4.24
CA LEU A 205 -9.85 3.13 3.20
C LEU A 205 -9.34 4.43 2.54
N VAL A 206 -8.85 5.39 3.32
CA VAL A 206 -8.26 6.62 2.79
C VAL A 206 -6.99 6.32 2.00
N ARG A 207 -6.15 5.41 2.51
CA ARG A 207 -4.85 5.11 1.92
C ARG A 207 -4.94 4.24 0.67
N PHE A 208 -5.86 3.28 0.64
CA PHE A 208 -5.91 2.19 -0.35
C PHE A 208 -7.26 2.05 -1.07
N GLY A 209 -8.28 2.80 -0.66
CA GLY A 209 -9.63 2.69 -1.20
C GLY A 209 -9.67 2.99 -2.70
N HIS A 210 -10.32 2.11 -3.45
CA HIS A 210 -10.49 2.27 -4.88
C HIS A 210 -11.72 3.13 -5.18
N PRO A 211 -11.61 4.17 -6.03
CA PRO A 211 -12.77 4.95 -6.41
C PRO A 211 -13.73 4.08 -7.22
N ASN A 212 -14.99 4.07 -6.83
CA ASN A 212 -16.07 3.36 -7.50
C ASN A 212 -17.28 4.29 -7.60
N THR A 213 -17.89 4.36 -8.78
CA THR A 213 -19.08 5.18 -9.04
C THR A 213 -20.31 4.29 -8.99
N LEU A 214 -21.11 4.42 -7.94
CA LEU A 214 -22.36 3.69 -7.77
C LEU A 214 -23.56 4.61 -8.05
N ARG A 215 -24.77 4.04 -8.15
CA ARG A 215 -26.03 4.82 -8.28
C ARG A 215 -26.18 5.90 -7.21
N LYS A 216 -25.62 5.68 -6.01
CA LYS A 216 -25.68 6.59 -4.86
C LYS A 216 -24.47 7.55 -4.78
N GLY A 217 -23.72 7.73 -5.86
CA GLY A 217 -22.55 8.61 -5.93
C GLY A 217 -21.22 7.87 -5.80
N LYS A 218 -20.14 8.67 -5.84
CA LYS A 218 -18.76 8.20 -5.79
C LYS A 218 -18.39 7.75 -4.38
N ARG A 219 -17.64 6.64 -4.31
CA ARG A 219 -17.20 6.01 -3.07
C ARG A 219 -15.77 5.51 -3.20
N TYR A 220 -15.09 5.38 -2.08
CA TYR A 220 -13.77 4.77 -1.98
C TYR A 220 -13.92 3.44 -1.28
N GLU A 221 -13.68 2.34 -1.99
CA GLU A 221 -14.08 0.99 -1.60
C GLU A 221 -12.88 0.08 -1.35
N LEU A 222 -13.02 -0.77 -0.34
CA LEU A 222 -12.25 -2.00 -0.14
C LEU A 222 -13.22 -3.18 -0.08
N GLN A 223 -12.73 -4.37 -0.44
CA GLN A 223 -13.55 -5.57 -0.51
C GLN A 223 -13.03 -6.65 0.45
N ASN A 224 -13.95 -7.49 0.92
CA ASN A 224 -13.67 -8.63 1.83
C ASN A 224 -12.78 -8.25 3.02
N VAL A 225 -13.01 -7.08 3.60
CA VAL A 225 -12.22 -6.60 4.74
C VAL A 225 -12.62 -7.38 5.98
N LYS A 226 -11.64 -8.04 6.60
CA LYS A 226 -11.76 -8.73 7.88
C LYS A 226 -11.25 -7.82 8.98
N VAL A 227 -12.10 -7.49 9.95
CA VAL A 227 -11.70 -6.76 11.16
C VAL A 227 -11.97 -7.63 12.37
N VAL A 228 -10.95 -7.87 13.18
CA VAL A 228 -11.07 -8.57 14.47
C VAL A 228 -10.87 -7.54 15.58
N VAL A 229 -11.85 -7.45 16.48
CA VAL A 229 -11.78 -6.62 17.68
C VAL A 229 -11.63 -7.56 18.87
N GLU A 230 -10.48 -7.52 19.53
CA GLU A 230 -10.12 -8.50 20.57
C GLU A 230 -10.84 -8.28 21.89
N ARG A 231 -10.99 -7.01 22.27
CA ARG A 231 -11.70 -6.55 23.47
C ARG A 231 -12.84 -5.63 23.02
N PRO A 232 -13.96 -6.19 22.52
CA PRO A 232 -15.12 -5.43 22.09
C PRO A 232 -15.88 -4.91 23.32
N GLU A 233 -15.26 -3.95 24.00
CA GLU A 233 -15.73 -3.32 25.24
C GLU A 233 -16.20 -1.89 24.96
N ARG A 234 -16.98 -1.33 25.88
CA ARG A 234 -17.49 0.04 25.79
C ARG A 234 -16.33 1.03 25.92
N GLU A 235 -16.27 1.95 24.98
CA GLU A 235 -15.35 3.10 24.97
C GLU A 235 -15.91 4.23 25.84
N SER A 236 -15.05 5.15 26.26
CA SER A 236 -15.48 6.35 27.00
C SER A 236 -16.31 7.29 26.11
N GLU A 237 -17.20 8.05 26.74
CA GLU A 237 -18.01 9.07 26.03
C GLU A 237 -17.10 10.13 25.39
N GLU A 238 -16.01 10.49 26.07
CA GLU A 238 -15.01 11.42 25.57
C GLU A 238 -14.35 10.90 24.28
N ALA A 239 -13.88 9.64 24.29
CA ALA A 239 -13.24 9.04 23.12
C ALA A 239 -14.21 8.89 21.94
N LEU A 240 -15.49 8.59 22.20
CA LEU A 240 -16.52 8.51 21.17
C LEU A 240 -16.84 9.89 20.56
N ARG A 241 -16.93 10.93 21.40
CA ARG A 241 -17.16 12.31 20.93
C ARG A 241 -16.03 12.80 20.03
N GLU A 242 -14.78 12.48 20.35
CA GLU A 242 -13.62 12.83 19.52
C GLU A 242 -13.73 12.27 18.09
N VAL A 243 -14.40 11.13 17.91
CA VAL A 243 -14.61 10.51 16.60
C VAL A 243 -16.02 10.73 16.03
N GLY A 244 -16.80 11.65 16.62
CA GLY A 244 -18.10 12.07 16.10
C GLY A 244 -19.27 11.15 16.44
N PHE A 245 -19.14 10.32 17.47
CA PHE A 245 -20.20 9.44 17.96
C PHE A 245 -20.62 9.80 19.39
N SER A 246 -21.78 9.31 19.82
CA SER A 246 -22.23 9.40 21.21
C SER A 246 -22.56 8.02 21.74
N LEU A 247 -22.21 7.78 23.00
CA LEU A 247 -22.54 6.53 23.67
C LEU A 247 -24.06 6.35 23.78
N GLU A 248 -24.80 7.41 24.07
CA GLU A 248 -26.26 7.35 24.17
C GLU A 248 -26.88 6.83 22.86
N GLY A 249 -26.38 7.31 21.71
CA GLY A 249 -26.82 6.83 20.40
C GLY A 249 -26.57 5.34 20.22
N PHE A 250 -25.39 4.86 20.63
CA PHE A 250 -25.06 3.43 20.60
C PHE A 250 -25.92 2.60 21.54
N GLU A 251 -26.18 3.05 22.77
CA GLU A 251 -27.05 2.35 23.72
C GLU A 251 -28.49 2.26 23.21
N GLN A 252 -29.01 3.32 22.57
CA GLN A 252 -30.32 3.28 21.91
C GLN A 252 -30.31 2.29 20.73
N TYR A 253 -29.26 2.29 19.92
CA TYR A 253 -29.13 1.34 18.81
C TYR A 253 -29.05 -0.12 19.28
N GLN A 254 -28.32 -0.40 20.36
CA GLN A 254 -28.23 -1.72 20.99
C GLN A 254 -29.60 -2.23 21.47
N LYS A 255 -30.48 -1.35 21.95
CA LYS A 255 -31.86 -1.73 22.28
C LYS A 255 -32.64 -2.08 21.02
N ARG A 256 -32.60 -1.21 19.99
CA ARG A 256 -33.31 -1.41 18.72
C ARG A 256 -32.87 -2.67 17.97
N ILE A 257 -31.58 -3.02 18.00
CA ILE A 257 -31.05 -4.18 17.25
C ILE A 257 -31.51 -5.53 17.85
N LEU A 258 -31.99 -5.54 19.10
CA LEU A 258 -32.52 -6.72 19.78
C LEU A 258 -34.05 -6.79 19.77
N ASP A 259 -34.71 -5.72 19.32
CA ASP A 259 -36.17 -5.58 19.31
C ASP A 259 -36.78 -6.40 18.15
N PRO A 260 -37.63 -7.41 18.43
CA PRO A 260 -38.25 -8.22 17.38
C PRO A 260 -39.27 -7.42 16.55
N ASP A 261 -39.78 -6.32 17.08
CA ASP A 261 -40.80 -5.53 16.42
C ASP A 261 -40.16 -4.57 15.41
N LYS A 262 -40.72 -4.56 14.20
CA LYS A 262 -40.29 -3.64 13.14
C LYS A 262 -41.10 -2.36 13.24
N PRO A 263 -40.46 -1.18 13.37
CA PRO A 263 -41.14 0.09 13.22
C PRO A 263 -41.92 0.16 11.90
N VAL A 264 -43.08 0.81 11.92
CA VAL A 264 -44.01 0.85 10.78
C VAL A 264 -43.40 1.57 9.57
N ASP A 265 -42.59 2.60 9.84
CA ASP A 265 -41.92 3.46 8.88
C ASP A 265 -40.58 2.92 8.35
N LEU A 266 -40.12 1.77 8.84
CA LEU A 266 -38.91 1.11 8.34
C LEU A 266 -39.23 -0.07 7.43
N SER A 267 -38.51 -0.19 6.32
CA SER A 267 -38.62 -1.33 5.41
C SER A 267 -38.13 -2.65 6.03
N TYR A 268 -37.09 -2.57 6.87
CA TYR A 268 -36.63 -3.67 7.72
C TYR A 268 -35.95 -3.13 8.98
N SER A 269 -35.86 -3.96 10.02
CA SER A 269 -34.96 -3.76 11.16
C SER A 269 -34.18 -5.04 11.42
N TYR A 270 -32.96 -4.92 11.96
CA TYR A 270 -32.14 -6.10 12.26
C TYR A 270 -32.75 -6.95 13.37
N GLY A 271 -33.30 -6.33 14.41
CA GLY A 271 -33.96 -7.08 15.48
C GLY A 271 -35.15 -7.89 14.97
N ASN A 272 -35.96 -7.33 14.07
CA ASN A 272 -37.01 -8.09 13.39
C ASN A 272 -36.44 -9.23 12.55
N ARG A 273 -35.40 -8.99 11.75
CA ARG A 273 -34.75 -10.07 10.97
C ARG A 273 -34.17 -11.18 11.84
N LEU A 274 -33.67 -10.84 13.02
CA LEU A 274 -33.09 -11.80 13.96
C LEU A 274 -34.15 -12.61 14.70
N ARG A 275 -35.32 -12.01 14.99
CA ARG A 275 -36.22 -12.53 16.02
C ARG A 275 -37.71 -12.60 15.67
N GLY A 276 -38.17 -11.87 14.67
CA GLY A 276 -39.60 -11.68 14.37
C GLY A 276 -39.96 -11.65 12.88
N TYR A 277 -39.07 -12.10 12.00
CA TYR A 277 -39.29 -12.09 10.54
C TYR A 277 -39.48 -13.50 9.98
N PHE A 278 -38.49 -14.37 10.16
CA PHE A 278 -38.53 -15.73 9.61
C PHE A 278 -39.55 -16.59 10.35
N ARG A 279 -40.20 -17.49 9.62
CA ARG A 279 -41.17 -18.44 10.17
C ARG A 279 -40.83 -19.86 9.77
N HIS A 280 -41.11 -20.80 10.67
CA HIS A 280 -41.04 -22.23 10.43
C HIS A 280 -42.28 -22.87 11.04
N GLU A 281 -43.04 -23.63 10.24
CA GLU A 281 -44.31 -24.25 10.67
C GLU A 281 -45.31 -23.25 11.27
N GLY A 282 -45.35 -22.03 10.72
CA GLY A 282 -46.25 -20.95 11.16
C GLY A 282 -45.72 -20.10 12.32
N GLU A 283 -44.74 -20.59 13.07
CA GLU A 283 -44.16 -19.92 14.25
C GLU A 283 -42.95 -19.05 13.89
N PHE A 284 -42.72 -17.98 14.64
CA PHE A 284 -41.54 -17.14 14.46
C PHE A 284 -40.25 -17.84 14.88
N VAL A 285 -39.20 -17.65 14.09
CA VAL A 285 -37.86 -18.17 14.38
C VAL A 285 -37.05 -17.11 15.14
N ASP A 286 -37.06 -17.18 16.48
CA ASP A 286 -36.15 -16.38 17.30
C ASP A 286 -34.73 -16.94 17.23
N SER A 287 -33.96 -16.47 16.25
CA SER A 287 -32.66 -17.03 15.89
C SER A 287 -31.62 -16.84 17.01
N LEU A 288 -31.72 -15.77 17.81
CA LEU A 288 -30.83 -15.54 18.95
C LEU A 288 -31.12 -16.52 20.08
N MET A 289 -32.39 -16.73 20.42
CA MET A 289 -32.79 -17.70 21.44
C MET A 289 -32.44 -19.13 21.04
N ILE A 290 -32.72 -19.51 19.78
CA ILE A 290 -32.36 -20.83 19.26
C ILE A 290 -30.84 -21.05 19.29
N SER A 291 -30.06 -20.04 18.91
CA SER A 291 -28.59 -20.12 18.96
C SER A 291 -28.07 -20.27 20.39
N ALA A 292 -28.65 -19.53 21.35
CA ALA A 292 -28.28 -19.64 22.77
C ALA A 292 -28.58 -21.05 23.30
N ARG A 293 -29.79 -21.58 23.06
CA ARG A 293 -30.17 -22.94 23.48
C ARG A 293 -29.22 -24.00 22.91
N ARG A 294 -28.90 -23.92 21.61
CA ARG A 294 -27.98 -24.87 20.95
C ARG A 294 -26.59 -24.86 21.59
N LEU A 295 -26.09 -23.69 21.97
CA LEU A 295 -24.78 -23.56 22.61
C LEU A 295 -24.82 -23.95 24.09
N GLU A 296 -25.96 -23.81 24.76
CA GLU A 296 -26.17 -24.32 26.12
C GLU A 296 -26.16 -25.86 26.14
N GLU A 297 -26.85 -26.49 25.18
CA GLU A 297 -26.90 -27.94 24.98
C GLU A 297 -25.54 -28.52 24.52
N ASP A 298 -24.89 -27.85 23.55
CA ASP A 298 -23.58 -28.24 23.02
C ASP A 298 -22.71 -27.00 22.79
N ARG A 299 -21.72 -26.81 23.67
CA ARG A 299 -20.75 -25.70 23.61
C ARG A 299 -19.94 -25.70 22.31
N GLN A 300 -19.78 -26.87 21.69
CA GLN A 300 -19.08 -27.07 20.43
C GLN A 300 -20.02 -27.10 19.22
N SER A 301 -21.29 -26.70 19.39
CA SER A 301 -22.26 -26.66 18.30
C SER A 301 -21.75 -25.80 17.14
N ARG A 302 -21.84 -26.35 15.93
CA ARG A 302 -21.58 -25.62 14.68
C ARG A 302 -22.87 -25.09 14.05
N HIS A 303 -24.00 -25.23 14.74
CA HIS A 303 -25.33 -24.87 14.25
C HIS A 303 -25.85 -23.54 14.80
N ALA A 304 -25.06 -22.78 15.55
CA ALA A 304 -25.37 -21.41 15.96
C ALA A 304 -25.03 -20.39 14.86
N TYR A 305 -25.49 -20.68 13.63
CA TYR A 305 -25.31 -19.88 12.42
C TYR A 305 -26.65 -19.28 12.01
N ILE A 306 -26.69 -17.97 11.80
CA ILE A 306 -27.90 -17.21 11.45
C ILE A 306 -27.67 -16.56 10.08
N ALA A 307 -28.63 -16.73 9.18
CA ALA A 307 -28.72 -15.99 7.92
C ALA A 307 -29.87 -15.00 8.02
N LEU A 308 -29.62 -13.72 7.70
CA LEU A 308 -30.64 -12.67 7.70
C LEU A 308 -31.14 -12.33 6.30
N TRP A 309 -30.41 -12.78 5.28
CA TRP A 309 -30.78 -12.64 3.89
C TRP A 309 -31.88 -13.63 3.51
N ASP A 310 -33.00 -13.12 3.02
CA ASP A 310 -34.12 -13.92 2.51
C ASP A 310 -34.06 -13.95 0.98
N ASN A 311 -33.69 -15.09 0.39
CA ASN A 311 -33.64 -15.21 -1.07
C ASN A 311 -35.03 -15.09 -1.72
N GLY A 312 -36.11 -15.43 -1.02
CA GLY A 312 -37.46 -15.29 -1.58
C GLY A 312 -37.84 -13.83 -1.77
N ARG A 313 -37.48 -12.98 -0.78
CA ARG A 313 -37.78 -11.54 -0.79
C ARG A 313 -36.63 -10.70 -1.32
N ASP A 314 -35.49 -10.70 -0.63
CA ASP A 314 -34.43 -9.73 -0.79
C ASP A 314 -33.69 -9.89 -2.14
N LEU A 315 -33.51 -11.12 -2.62
CA LEU A 315 -32.94 -11.37 -3.95
C LEU A 315 -33.92 -10.99 -5.07
N SER A 316 -35.21 -11.28 -4.88
CA SER A 316 -36.26 -11.00 -5.87
C SER A 316 -36.54 -9.51 -6.02
N GLU A 317 -36.61 -8.77 -4.91
CA GLU A 317 -36.91 -7.33 -4.90
C GLU A 317 -35.67 -6.48 -5.23
N GLY A 318 -34.49 -6.84 -4.71
CA GLY A 318 -33.23 -6.17 -5.01
C GLY A 318 -33.10 -4.73 -4.48
N HIS A 319 -34.00 -4.28 -3.60
CA HIS A 319 -33.94 -2.98 -2.92
C HIS A 319 -34.31 -3.14 -1.44
N GLU A 320 -33.85 -2.20 -0.61
CA GLU A 320 -34.17 -2.19 0.84
C GLU A 320 -33.81 -3.48 1.59
N CYS A 321 -32.73 -4.15 1.16
CA CYS A 321 -32.25 -5.40 1.75
C CYS A 321 -31.30 -5.16 2.93
N PRO A 322 -31.22 -6.09 3.90
CA PRO A 322 -30.33 -5.97 5.06
C PRO A 322 -28.86 -5.89 4.65
N CYS A 323 -28.09 -5.02 5.32
CA CYS A 323 -26.64 -4.96 5.14
C CYS A 323 -25.92 -6.06 5.92
N LEU A 324 -26.30 -6.30 7.18
CA LEU A 324 -25.90 -7.48 7.96
C LEU A 324 -26.61 -8.72 7.40
N VAL A 325 -25.86 -9.73 6.97
CA VAL A 325 -26.43 -10.91 6.28
C VAL A 325 -26.19 -12.22 7.00
N SER A 326 -25.17 -12.32 7.86
CA SER A 326 -25.00 -13.50 8.71
C SER A 326 -24.30 -13.22 10.03
N LEU A 327 -24.56 -14.10 10.98
CA LEU A 327 -23.91 -14.17 12.29
C LEU A 327 -23.54 -15.63 12.58
N PHE A 328 -22.37 -15.85 13.16
CA PHE A 328 -21.94 -17.18 13.59
C PHE A 328 -21.29 -17.11 14.96
N PHE A 329 -21.88 -17.85 15.91
CA PHE A 329 -21.39 -17.94 17.28
C PHE A 329 -20.58 -19.22 17.49
N ARG A 330 -19.49 -19.11 18.24
CA ARG A 330 -18.63 -20.25 18.60
C ARG A 330 -18.06 -20.07 20.00
N CYS A 331 -18.07 -21.12 20.81
CA CYS A 331 -17.19 -21.17 21.98
C CYS A 331 -15.78 -21.50 21.51
N PHE A 332 -14.82 -20.61 21.79
CA PHE A 332 -13.41 -20.75 21.45
C PHE A 332 -12.58 -20.15 22.58
N GLU A 333 -11.59 -20.91 23.08
CA GLU A 333 -10.78 -20.54 24.25
C GLU A 333 -11.63 -20.07 25.45
N GLU A 334 -12.66 -20.86 25.80
CA GLU A 334 -13.59 -20.56 26.91
C GLU A 334 -14.35 -19.23 26.80
N LYS A 335 -14.38 -18.62 25.61
CA LYS A 335 -15.12 -17.39 25.32
C LYS A 335 -16.09 -17.56 24.17
N LEU A 336 -17.19 -16.82 24.18
CA LEU A 336 -18.14 -16.78 23.07
C LEU A 336 -17.63 -15.80 22.03
N THR A 337 -17.14 -16.30 20.90
CA THR A 337 -16.76 -15.48 19.74
C THR A 337 -17.95 -15.29 18.80
N LEU A 338 -17.96 -14.15 18.11
CA LEU A 338 -18.97 -13.83 17.10
C LEU A 338 -18.29 -13.43 15.78
N THR A 339 -18.65 -14.08 14.69
CA THR A 339 -18.33 -13.62 13.34
C THR A 339 -19.59 -13.06 12.68
N ALA A 340 -19.54 -11.83 12.20
CA ALA A 340 -20.64 -11.14 11.52
C ALA A 340 -20.22 -10.74 10.11
N THR A 341 -21.13 -10.87 9.14
CA THR A 341 -20.86 -10.52 7.74
C THR A 341 -21.82 -9.45 7.26
N PHE A 342 -21.27 -8.38 6.70
CA PHE A 342 -21.99 -7.29 6.03
C PHE A 342 -21.72 -7.34 4.53
N ARG A 343 -22.78 -7.37 3.70
CA ARG A 343 -22.64 -7.35 2.23
C ARG A 343 -22.18 -5.99 1.70
N THR A 344 -22.63 -4.91 2.34
CA THR A 344 -22.23 -3.53 2.09
C THR A 344 -22.17 -2.80 3.42
N HIS A 345 -21.14 -1.99 3.62
CA HIS A 345 -20.89 -1.34 4.89
C HIS A 345 -20.40 0.09 4.69
N ASN A 346 -21.01 1.05 5.38
CA ASN A 346 -20.51 2.42 5.46
C ASN A 346 -19.52 2.52 6.61
N ALA A 347 -18.25 2.79 6.29
CA ALA A 347 -17.18 2.83 7.28
C ALA A 347 -17.30 4.01 8.25
N THR A 348 -17.61 5.21 7.74
CA THR A 348 -17.58 6.44 8.55
C THR A 348 -18.77 6.57 9.47
N ARG A 349 -19.98 6.21 9.03
CA ARG A 349 -21.21 6.45 9.78
C ARG A 349 -21.80 5.23 10.47
N ALA A 350 -21.60 4.03 9.92
CA ALA A 350 -22.35 2.84 10.36
C ALA A 350 -21.47 1.77 11.01
N TRP A 351 -20.19 1.64 10.64
CA TRP A 351 -19.37 0.51 11.09
C TRP A 351 -19.23 0.41 12.60
N LEU A 352 -18.92 1.54 13.26
CA LEU A 352 -18.75 1.56 14.71
C LEU A 352 -20.08 1.33 15.44
N GLU A 353 -21.18 1.96 15.00
CA GLU A 353 -22.53 1.73 15.54
C GLU A 353 -22.95 0.25 15.38
N ASN A 354 -22.71 -0.34 14.20
CA ASN A 354 -22.98 -1.75 13.94
C ASN A 354 -22.17 -2.67 14.85
N LEU A 355 -20.88 -2.38 15.10
CA LEU A 355 -20.07 -3.14 16.04
C LEU A 355 -20.65 -3.10 17.46
N TYR A 356 -21.12 -1.94 17.93
CA TYR A 356 -21.83 -1.84 19.21
C TYR A 356 -23.13 -2.66 19.22
N GLY A 357 -23.87 -2.68 18.11
CA GLY A 357 -25.01 -3.58 17.94
C GLY A 357 -24.63 -5.07 18.05
N LEU A 358 -23.51 -5.47 17.44
CA LEU A 358 -22.98 -6.83 17.55
C LEU A 358 -22.53 -7.17 18.98
N MET A 359 -21.96 -6.21 19.72
CA MET A 359 -21.64 -6.38 21.14
C MET A 359 -22.90 -6.70 21.96
N ALA A 360 -24.02 -6.03 21.69
CA ALA A 360 -25.29 -6.33 22.35
C ALA A 360 -25.86 -7.70 21.97
N ILE A 361 -25.77 -8.08 20.69
CA ILE A 361 -26.15 -9.41 20.20
C ILE A 361 -25.31 -10.51 20.87
N GLN A 362 -23.99 -10.35 20.94
CA GLN A 362 -23.10 -11.29 21.62
C GLN A 362 -23.38 -11.33 23.12
N ALA A 363 -23.60 -10.17 23.75
CA ALA A 363 -23.98 -10.06 25.16
C ALA A 363 -25.30 -10.79 25.48
N PHE A 364 -26.27 -10.74 24.56
CA PHE A 364 -27.56 -11.43 24.70
C PHE A 364 -27.40 -12.94 24.80
N VAL A 365 -26.53 -13.53 23.95
CA VAL A 365 -26.27 -14.97 23.90
C VAL A 365 -25.33 -15.41 25.04
N SER A 366 -24.21 -14.72 25.23
CA SER A 366 -23.19 -15.01 26.27
C SER A 366 -23.78 -15.07 27.68
N LYS A 367 -24.62 -14.08 28.04
CA LYS A 367 -25.28 -14.04 29.36
C LYS A 367 -26.18 -15.25 29.60
N ARG A 368 -26.88 -15.74 28.59
CA ARG A 368 -27.79 -16.88 28.70
C ARG A 368 -27.05 -18.19 28.90
N ILE A 369 -25.93 -18.36 28.20
CA ILE A 369 -25.13 -19.57 28.29
C ILE A 369 -24.05 -19.48 29.38
N ALA A 370 -23.96 -18.38 30.12
CA ALA A 370 -22.96 -18.13 31.17
C ALA A 370 -21.49 -18.29 30.70
N ILE A 371 -21.17 -17.82 29.48
CA ILE A 371 -19.80 -17.76 28.96
C ILE A 371 -19.39 -16.30 28.74
N PRO A 372 -18.16 -15.87 29.09
CA PRO A 372 -17.68 -14.54 28.79
C PRO A 372 -17.67 -14.23 27.28
N SER A 373 -18.00 -12.99 26.92
CA SER A 373 -17.80 -12.51 25.54
C SER A 373 -16.32 -12.55 25.16
N GLY A 374 -16.03 -13.06 23.97
CA GLY A 374 -14.71 -13.02 23.34
C GLY A 374 -14.65 -12.05 22.17
N PRO A 375 -13.60 -12.16 21.34
CA PRO A 375 -13.43 -11.32 20.16
C PRO A 375 -14.63 -11.33 19.21
N ILE A 376 -14.89 -10.19 18.56
CA ILE A 376 -15.83 -10.06 17.45
C ILE A 376 -15.04 -9.93 16.15
N THR A 377 -15.37 -10.75 15.17
CA THR A 377 -14.87 -10.63 13.79
C THR A 377 -15.97 -10.07 12.89
N VAL A 378 -15.68 -8.98 12.18
CA VAL A 378 -16.56 -8.37 11.19
C VAL A 378 -15.96 -8.55 9.81
N PHE A 379 -16.65 -9.27 8.93
CA PHE A 379 -16.38 -9.31 7.50
C PHE A 379 -17.26 -8.28 6.80
N SER A 380 -16.65 -7.40 6.01
CA SER A 380 -17.38 -6.49 5.13
C SER A 380 -17.02 -6.81 3.68
N HIS A 381 -17.95 -7.41 2.93
CA HIS A 381 -17.71 -7.79 1.54
C HIS A 381 -17.43 -6.57 0.66
N SER A 382 -18.14 -5.47 0.89
CA SER A 382 -17.93 -4.16 0.28
C SER A 382 -17.99 -3.12 1.39
N ILE A 383 -16.87 -2.47 1.70
CA ILE A 383 -16.82 -1.39 2.69
C ILE A 383 -16.33 -0.12 2.05
N SER A 384 -16.98 1.01 2.37
CA SER A 384 -16.68 2.26 1.69
C SER A 384 -16.76 3.51 2.56
N VAL A 385 -15.99 4.52 2.14
CA VAL A 385 -16.18 5.92 2.51
C VAL A 385 -16.88 6.62 1.33
N SER A 386 -17.95 7.35 1.60
CA SER A 386 -18.62 8.17 0.59
C SER A 386 -17.92 9.52 0.42
N GLU A 387 -18.06 10.12 -0.77
CA GLU A 387 -17.42 11.39 -1.10
C GLU A 387 -17.74 12.51 -0.09
N ASP A 388 -18.97 12.58 0.40
CA ASP A 388 -19.43 13.55 1.42
C ASP A 388 -18.82 13.34 2.83
N SER A 389 -18.20 12.18 3.08
CA SER A 389 -17.53 11.87 4.35
C SER A 389 -16.01 11.76 4.21
N LEU A 390 -15.47 12.07 3.04
CA LEU A 390 -14.05 11.87 2.74
C LEU A 390 -13.15 12.78 3.58
N ASP A 391 -13.54 14.04 3.81
CA ASP A 391 -12.73 14.98 4.58
C ASP A 391 -12.62 14.56 6.06
N ILE A 392 -13.71 14.06 6.64
CA ILE A 392 -13.71 13.48 7.99
C ILE A 392 -12.80 12.25 8.03
N ALA A 393 -12.93 11.36 7.03
CA ALA A 393 -12.09 10.17 6.95
C ALA A 393 -10.60 10.52 6.84
N LYS A 394 -10.25 11.53 6.01
CA LYS A 394 -8.88 12.04 5.88
C LYS A 394 -8.37 12.62 7.19
N ALA A 395 -9.16 13.42 7.91
CA ALA A 395 -8.76 13.95 9.21
C ALA A 395 -8.43 12.83 10.22
N VAL A 396 -9.24 11.77 10.26
CA VAL A 396 -8.98 10.59 11.10
C VAL A 396 -7.72 9.85 10.65
N ALA A 397 -7.54 9.65 9.35
CA ALA A 397 -6.36 8.97 8.80
C ALA A 397 -5.07 9.75 9.04
N ASP A 398 -5.11 11.08 8.86
CA ASP A 398 -3.98 11.98 9.03
C ASP A 398 -3.60 12.15 10.49
N ALA A 399 -4.49 11.90 11.44
CA ALA A 399 -4.14 11.86 12.86
C ALA A 399 -3.21 10.68 13.21
N LYS A 400 -3.17 9.62 12.40
CA LYS A 400 -2.28 8.47 12.61
C LYS A 400 -0.83 8.82 12.25
N ARG A 401 -0.01 9.08 13.27
CA ARG A 401 1.44 9.37 13.10
C ARG A 401 2.34 8.14 13.20
N THR A 402 1.91 7.12 13.93
CA THR A 402 2.66 5.89 14.16
C THR A 402 1.70 4.71 14.31
N ASP A 403 2.21 3.50 14.08
CA ASP A 403 1.48 2.27 14.39
C ASP A 403 1.81 1.74 15.80
N ASN A 404 2.87 2.28 16.43
CA ASN A 404 3.29 1.93 17.77
C ASN A 404 2.24 2.31 18.80
N ILE A 405 2.11 1.48 19.83
CA ILE A 405 1.32 1.79 21.02
C ILE A 405 2.18 2.60 22.00
N ILE A 406 1.53 3.40 22.82
CA ILE A 406 2.17 4.04 23.97
C ILE A 406 1.94 3.12 25.15
N ASP A 407 3.01 2.60 25.73
CA ASP A 407 2.91 1.84 26.96
C ASP A 407 2.39 2.78 28.08
N PRO A 408 1.22 2.50 28.67
CA PRO A 408 0.64 3.36 29.69
C PRO A 408 1.49 3.43 30.97
N LYS A 409 2.36 2.45 31.22
CA LYS A 409 3.25 2.42 32.39
C LYS A 409 4.52 3.23 32.18
N THR A 410 5.16 3.10 31.02
CA THR A 410 6.46 3.73 30.75
C THR A 410 6.37 5.02 29.92
N GLY A 411 5.23 5.27 29.27
CA GLY A 411 5.03 6.37 28.33
C GLY A 411 5.83 6.22 27.03
N LYS A 412 6.48 5.06 26.80
CA LYS A 412 7.31 4.82 25.63
C LYS A 412 6.50 4.29 24.47
N HIS A 413 6.95 4.61 23.26
CA HIS A 413 6.43 3.99 22.05
C HIS A 413 7.02 2.60 21.86
N GLU A 414 6.16 1.59 21.84
CA GLU A 414 6.53 0.20 21.62
C GLU A 414 5.80 -0.36 20.40
N PRO A 415 6.41 -1.32 19.66
CA PRO A 415 5.68 -2.08 18.67
C PRO A 415 4.42 -2.70 19.30
N ARG A 416 3.38 -2.89 18.49
CA ARG A 416 2.19 -3.64 18.94
C ARG A 416 2.59 -5.05 19.36
N TYR A 417 1.84 -5.59 20.31
CA TYR A 417 1.93 -6.99 20.68
C TYR A 417 1.71 -7.87 19.45
N ASP A 418 2.55 -8.88 19.29
CA ASP A 418 2.47 -9.83 18.19
C ASP A 418 1.91 -11.15 18.70
N HIS A 419 0.80 -11.58 18.12
CA HIS A 419 0.10 -12.79 18.55
C HIS A 419 0.90 -14.07 18.34
N ASN A 420 1.94 -14.04 17.50
CA ASN A 420 2.83 -15.18 17.32
C ASN A 420 3.90 -15.27 18.42
N GLY A 421 4.05 -14.26 19.28
CA GLY A 421 4.92 -14.30 20.45
C GLY A 421 6.05 -13.26 20.45
N ASP A 422 6.93 -13.40 21.44
CA ASP A 422 8.00 -12.48 21.77
C ASP A 422 9.35 -12.98 21.25
N PHE A 423 10.26 -12.05 20.95
CA PHE A 423 11.59 -12.36 20.43
C PHE A 423 12.68 -11.72 21.26
N THR A 424 13.73 -12.48 21.58
CA THR A 424 14.95 -11.97 22.21
C THR A 424 16.15 -12.27 21.32
N VAL A 425 16.95 -11.25 21.03
CA VAL A 425 18.13 -11.37 20.16
C VAL A 425 19.41 -11.24 20.98
N THR A 426 20.29 -12.25 20.92
CA THR A 426 21.59 -12.28 21.58
C THR A 426 22.69 -12.66 20.58
N VAL A 427 23.95 -12.67 21.03
CA VAL A 427 25.12 -13.07 20.23
C VAL A 427 25.87 -14.16 21.00
N ASP A 428 26.09 -15.29 20.33
CA ASP A 428 26.99 -16.34 20.77
C ASP A 428 28.38 -16.05 20.18
N GLN A 429 29.25 -15.48 21.01
CA GLN A 429 30.58 -15.03 20.58
C GLN A 429 31.50 -16.20 20.24
N ASP A 430 31.36 -17.33 20.92
CA ASP A 430 32.24 -18.49 20.74
C ASP A 430 31.89 -19.22 19.44
N ALA A 431 30.59 -19.35 19.13
CA ALA A 431 30.13 -19.93 17.87
C ALA A 431 30.24 -18.96 16.67
N GLY A 432 30.39 -17.66 16.94
CA GLY A 432 30.36 -16.63 15.91
C GLY A 432 28.97 -16.46 15.29
N GLU A 433 27.91 -16.59 16.10
CA GLU A 433 26.52 -16.66 15.66
C GLU A 433 25.63 -15.65 16.38
N ILE A 434 24.56 -15.23 15.71
CA ILE A 434 23.46 -14.46 16.28
C ILE A 434 22.35 -15.44 16.64
N LEU A 435 21.76 -15.24 17.82
CA LEU A 435 20.72 -16.09 18.37
C LEU A 435 19.42 -15.32 18.49
N VAL A 436 18.33 -15.84 17.94
CA VAL A 436 16.98 -15.29 18.14
C VAL A 436 16.12 -16.34 18.83
N HIS A 437 15.78 -16.09 20.09
CA HIS A 437 14.83 -16.91 20.83
C HIS A 437 13.42 -16.44 20.52
N HIS A 438 12.58 -17.34 20.04
CA HIS A 438 11.15 -17.10 19.86
C HIS A 438 10.40 -17.76 21.01
N THR A 439 9.65 -16.96 21.75
CA THR A 439 8.97 -17.38 22.98
C THR A 439 7.49 -17.02 22.94
N TYR A 440 6.66 -17.81 23.60
CA TYR A 440 5.24 -17.51 23.77
C TYR A 440 4.82 -17.87 25.19
N ARG A 441 4.25 -16.91 25.92
CA ARG A 441 3.84 -17.06 27.33
C ARG A 441 4.95 -17.66 28.22
N GLY A 442 6.19 -17.22 28.00
CA GLY A 442 7.37 -17.65 28.75
C GLY A 442 7.97 -18.99 28.33
N VAL A 443 7.41 -19.67 27.32
CA VAL A 443 7.94 -20.92 26.78
C VAL A 443 8.69 -20.65 25.48
N THR A 444 9.93 -21.13 25.36
CA THR A 444 10.68 -21.09 24.10
C THR A 444 10.05 -22.04 23.09
N LEU A 445 9.55 -21.48 21.99
CA LEU A 445 8.96 -22.23 20.88
C LEU A 445 10.06 -22.77 19.96
N THR A 446 11.02 -21.91 19.63
CA THR A 446 12.15 -22.24 18.77
C THR A 446 13.30 -21.25 18.97
N GLU A 447 14.45 -21.61 18.41
CA GLU A 447 15.66 -20.82 18.42
C GLU A 447 16.21 -20.75 16.99
N TYR A 448 16.43 -19.54 16.50
CA TYR A 448 17.07 -19.31 15.21
C TYR A 448 18.54 -18.95 15.42
N ARG A 449 19.43 -19.67 14.75
CA ARG A 449 20.88 -19.44 14.73
C ARG A 449 21.33 -19.06 13.34
N GLY A 450 22.17 -18.04 13.22
CA GLY A 450 22.74 -17.64 11.94
C GLY A 450 23.92 -16.70 12.09
N ARG A 451 24.80 -16.66 11.09
CA ARG A 451 26.00 -15.80 11.11
C ARG A 451 25.77 -14.42 10.52
N SER A 452 24.60 -14.23 9.90
CA SER A 452 24.21 -12.96 9.29
C SER A 452 22.74 -12.64 9.54
N ALA A 453 22.41 -11.35 9.47
CA ALA A 453 21.03 -10.89 9.60
C ALA A 453 20.13 -11.48 8.52
N MET A 454 20.62 -11.53 7.28
CA MET A 454 19.88 -12.04 6.11
C MET A 454 19.48 -13.52 6.26
N GLU A 455 20.34 -14.34 6.86
CA GLU A 455 20.07 -15.76 7.12
C GLU A 455 18.93 -15.92 8.13
N LEU A 456 19.01 -15.20 9.25
CA LEU A 456 17.96 -15.19 10.28
C LEU A 456 16.62 -14.66 9.75
N GLU A 457 16.64 -13.53 9.03
CA GLU A 457 15.46 -12.95 8.41
C GLU A 457 14.76 -13.93 7.47
N THR A 458 15.54 -14.69 6.68
CA THR A 458 14.99 -15.71 5.77
C THR A 458 14.29 -16.84 6.53
N MET A 459 14.88 -17.34 7.62
CA MET A 459 14.27 -18.40 8.44
C MET A 459 13.00 -17.92 9.16
N ILE A 460 13.06 -16.73 9.78
CA ILE A 460 11.93 -16.11 10.47
C ILE A 460 10.77 -15.86 9.50
N ALA A 461 11.07 -15.35 8.30
CA ALA A 461 10.07 -15.12 7.26
C ALA A 461 9.46 -16.41 6.72
N ARG A 462 10.27 -17.45 6.47
CA ARG A 462 9.80 -18.78 6.05
C ARG A 462 8.78 -19.35 7.03
N ASP A 463 9.08 -19.23 8.32
CA ASP A 463 8.26 -19.79 9.39
C ASP A 463 7.03 -18.93 9.72
N ARG A 464 6.93 -17.74 9.10
CA ARG A 464 5.90 -16.73 9.41
C ARG A 464 5.85 -16.43 10.91
N ALA A 465 7.02 -16.40 11.55
CA ALA A 465 7.12 -16.31 13.01
C ALA A 465 6.59 -14.98 13.55
N VAL A 466 6.56 -13.92 12.73
CA VAL A 466 6.08 -12.58 13.11
C VAL A 466 4.77 -12.27 12.36
N SER A 467 3.74 -11.84 13.07
CA SER A 467 2.45 -11.47 12.48
C SER A 467 2.28 -9.95 12.28
N GLU A 468 3.02 -9.13 13.03
CA GLU A 468 2.91 -7.67 13.01
C GLU A 468 4.09 -7.00 12.29
N ILE A 469 3.80 -6.12 11.32
CA ILE A 469 4.84 -5.47 10.52
C ILE A 469 5.75 -4.59 11.37
N ALA A 470 5.17 -3.85 12.34
CA ALA A 470 5.94 -3.01 13.24
C ALA A 470 6.94 -3.83 14.08
N HIS A 471 6.53 -5.02 14.50
CA HIS A 471 7.38 -5.94 15.24
C HIS A 471 8.46 -6.55 14.33
N ALA A 472 8.14 -6.91 13.09
CA ALA A 472 9.12 -7.42 12.12
C ALA A 472 10.24 -6.39 11.84
N LEU A 473 9.88 -5.11 11.67
CA LEU A 473 10.84 -4.02 11.47
C LEU A 473 11.72 -3.79 12.73
N TYR A 474 11.12 -3.90 13.92
CA TYR A 474 11.86 -3.84 15.18
C TYR A 474 12.87 -4.99 15.29
N LEU A 475 12.41 -6.23 15.06
CA LEU A 475 13.22 -7.44 15.16
C LEU A 475 14.38 -7.44 14.17
N GLY A 476 14.13 -7.08 12.89
CA GLY A 476 15.19 -6.96 11.89
C GLY A 476 16.26 -5.95 12.28
N ARG A 477 15.86 -4.81 12.86
CA ARG A 477 16.83 -3.82 13.39
C ARG A 477 17.64 -4.36 14.56
N GLU A 478 17.03 -5.11 15.48
CA GLU A 478 17.76 -5.74 16.59
C GLU A 478 18.75 -6.80 16.09
N ILE A 479 18.34 -7.64 15.13
CA ILE A 479 19.22 -8.62 14.49
C ILE A 479 20.41 -7.92 13.80
N ALA A 480 20.16 -6.87 13.02
CA ALA A 480 21.23 -6.12 12.35
C ALA A 480 22.21 -5.47 13.34
N ARG A 481 21.73 -4.96 14.49
CA ARG A 481 22.59 -4.45 15.56
C ARG A 481 23.49 -5.54 16.13
N LYS A 482 22.95 -6.74 16.36
CA LYS A 482 23.73 -7.88 16.86
C LYS A 482 24.74 -8.38 15.83
N GLU A 483 24.40 -8.36 14.55
CA GLU A 483 25.34 -8.65 13.47
C GLU A 483 26.52 -7.66 13.45
N ALA A 484 26.25 -6.36 13.60
CA ALA A 484 27.30 -5.35 13.65
C ALA A 484 28.25 -5.57 14.85
N ILE A 485 27.71 -5.95 16.01
CA ILE A 485 28.51 -6.29 17.20
C ILE A 485 29.38 -7.52 16.94
N LEU A 486 28.82 -8.55 16.31
CA LEU A 486 29.55 -9.77 15.96
C LEU A 486 30.71 -9.47 14.98
N LYS A 487 30.48 -8.62 13.98
CA LYS A 487 31.49 -8.23 12.98
C LYS A 487 32.57 -7.29 13.52
N ALA A 488 32.27 -6.46 14.52
CA ALA A 488 33.23 -5.48 15.05
C ALA A 488 34.41 -6.10 15.84
N LYS A 489 34.38 -7.41 16.11
CA LYS A 489 35.44 -8.14 16.82
C LYS A 489 36.21 -9.15 15.95
N GLY A 490 35.84 -9.33 14.69
CA GLY A 490 36.61 -10.07 13.69
C GLY A 490 37.37 -9.12 12.78
#